data_AF-A0A9E2QA31-F1
#
_entry.id   AF-A0A9E2QA31-F1
#
_cell.length_a   1.000
_cell.length_b   1.000
_cell.length_c   1.000
_cell.angle_alpha   90.00
_cell.angle_beta   90.00
_cell.angle_gamma   90.00
#
_symmetry.space_group_name_H-M   'P 1'
#
loop_
_entity.id
_entity.type
_entity.pdbx_description
1 polymer ?
#
loop_
_entity_poly.entity_id
_entity_poly.type
_entity_poly.pdbx_seq_one_letter_code
_entity_poly.pdbx_strand_id
1 'polypeptide(L)'
;MAILWAESADRHGVPHDEAMYAIAHAVYVEEQFDEPRVPGRIRPTLFIGPATVARGAPLLEVMVEVTPPRDLFIFHVMHARPKHLDRMEDRP
;
A
#
# COMPACT_ATOMS: atom_id res chain seq x y z
N MET A 1 -12.47 13.88 0.04
CA MET A 1 -11.54 12.76 0.26
C MET A 1 -12.38 11.51 0.20
N ALA A 2 -12.46 10.92 -0.99
CA ALA A 2 -13.05 9.61 -1.15
C ALA A 2 -11.92 8.58 -1.05
N ILE A 3 -12.13 7.53 -0.25
CA ILE A 3 -11.30 6.33 -0.29
C ILE A 3 -12.08 5.33 -1.12
N LEU A 4 -11.55 5.01 -2.29
CA LEU A 4 -12.12 4.06 -3.22
C LEU A 4 -11.28 2.79 -3.21
N TRP A 5 -11.95 1.65 -3.28
CA TRP A 5 -11.33 0.33 -3.28
C TRP A 5 -11.60 -0.36 -4.60
N ALA A 6 -10.56 -0.93 -5.20
CA ALA A 6 -10.75 -1.89 -6.28
C ALA A 6 -11.16 -3.24 -5.69
N GLU A 7 -11.97 -4.02 -6.39
CA GLU A 7 -12.27 -5.41 -6.01
C GLU A 7 -11.01 -6.27 -5.86
N SER A 8 -9.91 -5.91 -6.54
CA SER A 8 -8.63 -6.60 -6.41
C SER A 8 -7.97 -6.43 -5.05
N ALA A 9 -8.27 -5.36 -4.30
CA ALA A 9 -7.72 -5.12 -2.97
C ALA A 9 -8.17 -6.21 -1.97
N ASP A 10 -9.38 -6.74 -2.16
CA ASP A 10 -9.97 -7.73 -1.26
C ASP A 10 -9.50 -9.17 -1.51
N ARG A 11 -8.77 -9.42 -2.61
CA ARG A 11 -8.37 -10.78 -3.03
C ARG A 11 -7.53 -11.54 -2.01
N HIS A 12 -6.86 -10.83 -1.11
CA HIS A 12 -6.02 -11.42 -0.09
C HIS A 12 -6.67 -11.47 1.30
N GLY A 13 -7.94 -11.05 1.41
CA GLY A 13 -8.72 -11.14 2.64
C GLY A 13 -8.23 -10.23 3.76
N VAL A 14 -7.43 -9.21 3.44
CA VAL A 14 -6.97 -8.22 4.42
C VAL A 14 -8.09 -7.20 4.66
N PRO A 15 -8.52 -6.99 5.90
CA PRO A 15 -9.52 -5.98 6.24
C PRO A 15 -9.10 -4.56 5.83
N HIS A 16 -10.07 -3.75 5.40
CA HIS A 16 -9.82 -2.36 4.98
C HIS A 16 -9.24 -1.49 6.09
N ASP A 17 -9.65 -1.70 7.34
CA ASP A 17 -9.12 -0.99 8.51
C ASP A 17 -7.64 -1.32 8.77
N GLU A 18 -7.22 -2.57 8.58
CA GLU A 18 -5.80 -2.95 8.65
C GLU A 18 -4.99 -2.30 7.52
N ALA A 19 -5.51 -2.27 6.30
CA ALA A 19 -4.87 -1.59 5.18
C ALA A 19 -4.73 -0.08 5.43
N MET A 20 -5.78 0.56 5.96
CA MET A 20 -5.74 1.96 6.35
C MET A 20 -4.78 2.22 7.51
N TYR A 21 -4.71 1.30 8.48
CA TYR A 21 -3.75 1.36 9.58
C TYR A 21 -2.31 1.29 9.07
N ALA A 22 -2.03 0.38 8.14
CA ALA A 22 -0.73 0.24 7.50
C ALA A 22 -0.32 1.49 6.70
N ILE A 23 -1.26 2.14 5.99
CA ILE A 23 -0.99 3.43 5.31
C ILE A 23 -0.67 4.52 6.34
N ALA A 24 -1.49 4.63 7.41
CA ALA A 24 -1.34 5.69 8.41
C ALA A 24 -0.06 5.54 9.27
N HIS A 25 0.43 4.31 9.45
CA HIS A 25 1.60 3.98 10.26
C HIS A 25 2.71 3.37 9.41
N ALA A 26 2.79 3.78 8.13
CA ALA A 26 3.77 3.24 7.20
C ALA A 26 5.19 3.46 7.71
N VAL A 27 5.96 2.38 7.78
CA VAL A 27 7.39 2.38 8.10
C VAL A 27 8.24 2.58 6.85
N TYR A 28 7.64 2.38 5.67
CA TYR A 28 8.26 2.64 4.38
C TYR A 28 7.24 3.18 3.39
N VAL A 29 7.66 4.19 2.62
CA VAL A 29 6.87 4.81 1.55
C VAL A 29 7.76 4.98 0.32
N GLU A 30 7.30 4.46 -0.81
CA GLU A 30 7.90 4.65 -2.13
C GLU A 30 6.87 5.30 -3.06
N GLU A 31 7.06 6.59 -3.33
CA GLU A 31 6.26 7.32 -4.31
C GLU A 31 6.65 6.94 -5.73
N GLN A 32 5.68 6.99 -6.64
CA GLN A 32 5.88 6.62 -8.05
C GLN A 32 6.45 5.19 -8.22
N PHE A 33 6.00 4.29 -7.34
CA PHE A 33 6.36 2.88 -7.29
C PHE A 33 5.93 2.16 -8.58
N ASP A 34 6.91 1.55 -9.24
CA ASP A 34 6.75 0.80 -10.50
C ASP A 34 6.11 1.63 -11.65
N GLU A 35 6.26 1.16 -12.87
CA GLU A 35 5.59 1.79 -14.02
C GLU A 35 4.16 1.22 -14.15
N PRO A 36 3.12 2.07 -14.27
CA PRO A 36 1.76 1.60 -14.41
C PRO A 36 1.65 0.70 -15.64
N ARG A 37 1.20 -0.53 -15.41
CA ARG A 37 1.04 -1.55 -16.46
C ARG A 37 -0.06 -1.20 -17.46
N VAL A 38 -0.89 -0.20 -17.15
CA VAL A 38 -2.01 0.27 -17.98
C VAL A 38 -1.70 1.69 -18.43
N PRO A 39 -1.69 1.96 -19.75
CA PRO A 39 -1.53 3.31 -20.28
C PRO A 39 -2.59 4.26 -19.71
N GLY A 40 -2.15 5.42 -19.22
CA GLY A 40 -3.04 6.46 -18.67
C GLY A 40 -3.35 6.34 -17.17
N ARG A 41 -2.79 5.34 -16.46
CA ARG A 41 -2.81 5.29 -14.99
C ARG A 41 -1.64 6.07 -14.39
N ILE A 42 -1.84 6.58 -13.17
CA ILE A 42 -0.80 7.29 -12.41
C ILE A 42 0.12 6.25 -11.76
N ARG A 43 1.41 6.57 -11.61
CA ARG A 43 2.34 5.71 -10.85
C ARG A 43 1.85 5.61 -9.40
N PRO A 44 1.60 4.42 -8.87
CA PRO A 44 1.07 4.26 -7.52
C PRO A 44 2.13 4.63 -6.48
N THR A 45 1.69 4.88 -5.25
CA THR A 45 2.55 4.93 -4.07
C THR A 45 2.46 3.59 -3.35
N LEU A 46 3.60 3.00 -3.02
CA LEU A 46 3.70 1.81 -2.16
C LEU A 46 3.88 2.26 -0.72
N PHE A 47 2.99 1.81 0.16
CA PHE A 47 3.12 1.89 1.61
C PHE A 47 3.43 0.50 2.16
N ILE A 48 4.39 0.41 3.09
CA ILE A 48 4.59 -0.78 3.91
C ILE A 48 4.43 -0.37 5.37
N GLY A 49 3.52 -1.01 6.08
CA GLY A 49 3.21 -0.70 7.47
C GLY A 49 2.61 -1.89 8.22
N PRO A 50 2.56 -1.85 9.55
CA PRO A 50 1.97 -2.92 10.35
C PRO A 50 0.47 -3.04 10.09
N ALA A 51 -0.09 -4.24 10.17
CA ALA A 51 -1.53 -4.47 10.04
C ALA A 51 -2.34 -3.86 11.19
N THR A 52 -1.77 -3.86 12.41
CA THR A 52 -2.43 -3.34 13.61
C THR A 52 -1.41 -2.77 14.60
N VAL A 53 -1.90 -2.16 15.69
CA VAL A 53 -1.08 -1.62 16.78
C VAL A 53 -0.37 -2.71 17.61
N ALA A 54 -0.74 -3.98 17.45
CA ALA A 54 -0.15 -5.07 18.21
C ALA A 54 1.35 -5.19 17.93
N ARG A 55 2.15 -5.37 18.99
CA ARG A 55 3.59 -5.56 18.84
C ARG A 55 3.87 -6.83 18.02
N GLY A 56 4.63 -6.67 16.93
CA GLY A 56 4.96 -7.78 16.03
C GLY A 56 3.85 -8.12 15.03
N ALA A 57 2.85 -7.24 14.85
CA ALA A 57 1.89 -7.37 13.76
C ALA A 57 2.62 -7.52 12.41
N PRO A 58 2.11 -8.38 11.51
CA PRO A 58 2.71 -8.54 10.19
C PRO A 58 2.68 -7.22 9.43
N LEU A 59 3.68 -7.02 8.57
CA LEU A 59 3.70 -5.88 7.66
C LEU A 59 2.78 -6.18 6.47
N LEU A 60 2.06 -5.15 6.03
CA LEU A 60 1.25 -5.13 4.83
C LEU A 60 1.93 -4.25 3.79
N GLU A 61 1.91 -4.69 2.54
CA GLU A 61 2.15 -3.84 1.38
C GLU A 61 0.80 -3.34 0.85
N VAL A 62 0.69 -2.03 0.66
CA VAL A 62 -0.51 -1.36 0.17
C VAL A 62 -0.14 -0.43 -0.98
N MET A 63 -0.71 -0.64 -2.16
CA MET A 63 -0.51 0.24 -3.31
C MET A 63 -1.71 1.13 -3.54
N VAL A 64 -1.43 2.42 -3.72
CA VAL A 64 -2.46 3.46 -3.77
C VAL A 64 -2.19 4.39 -4.95
N GLU A 65 -3.18 4.60 -5.81
CA GLU A 65 -3.17 5.74 -6.73
C GLU A 65 -3.65 6.98 -5.96
N VAL A 66 -2.75 7.95 -5.76
CA VAL A 66 -3.08 9.21 -5.08
C VAL A 66 -3.43 10.25 -6.15
N THR A 67 -4.71 10.64 -6.23
CA THR A 67 -5.17 11.67 -7.16
C THR A 67 -5.41 12.98 -6.42
N PRO A 68 -4.68 14.06 -6.75
CA PRO A 68 -4.90 15.37 -6.13
C PRO A 68 -6.33 15.90 -6.38
N PRO A 69 -6.92 16.62 -5.40
CA PRO A 69 -6.28 17.09 -4.18
C PRO A 69 -6.24 16.05 -3.04
N ARG A 70 -7.12 15.04 -2.99
CA ARG A 70 -7.26 14.15 -1.81
C ARG A 70 -7.93 12.79 -2.09
N ASP A 71 -7.92 12.26 -3.31
CA ASP A 71 -8.59 10.99 -3.57
C ASP A 71 -7.58 9.83 -3.56
N LEU A 72 -7.93 8.79 -2.81
CA LEU A 72 -7.12 7.58 -2.66
C LEU A 72 -7.86 6.43 -3.34
N PHE A 73 -7.22 5.82 -4.33
CA PHE A 73 -7.71 4.59 -4.94
C PHE A 73 -6.78 3.43 -4.57
N ILE A 74 -7.24 2.59 -3.66
CA ILE A 74 -6.50 1.44 -3.13
C ILE A 74 -6.87 0.23 -3.96
N PHE A 75 -5.88 -0.38 -4.62
CA PHE A 75 -6.12 -1.48 -5.55
C PHE A 75 -5.35 -2.76 -5.23
N HIS A 76 -4.39 -2.70 -4.31
CA HIS A 76 -3.58 -3.84 -3.88
C HIS A 76 -3.29 -3.75 -2.39
N VAL A 77 -3.66 -4.81 -1.66
CA VAL A 77 -3.37 -4.98 -0.23
C VAL A 77 -3.00 -6.44 -0.02
N MET A 78 -1.86 -6.69 0.62
CA MET A 78 -1.50 -8.03 1.11
C MET A 78 -0.38 -7.97 2.14
N HIS A 79 -0.04 -9.11 2.76
CA HIS A 79 1.18 -9.23 3.54
C HIS A 79 2.41 -8.86 2.71
N ALA A 80 3.29 -8.05 3.30
CA ALA A 80 4.50 -7.57 2.67
C ALA A 80 5.38 -8.75 2.23
N ARG A 81 5.69 -8.78 0.93
CA ARG A 81 6.52 -9.83 0.35
C ARG A 81 8.01 -9.55 0.62
N PRO A 82 8.86 -10.61 0.73
CA PRO A 82 10.30 -10.44 0.89
C PRO A 82 10.91 -9.42 -0.08
N LYS A 83 10.57 -9.49 -1.37
CA LYS A 83 11.05 -8.53 -2.40
C LYS A 83 10.80 -7.03 -2.11
N HIS A 84 9.78 -6.69 -1.32
CA HIS A 84 9.47 -5.31 -0.95
C HIS A 84 10.03 -4.97 0.43
N LEU A 85 10.22 -5.97 1.29
CA LEU A 85 10.97 -5.84 2.54
C LEU A 85 12.46 -5.62 2.26
N ASP A 86 13.05 -6.36 1.31
CA ASP A 86 14.44 -6.20 0.88
C ASP A 86 14.71 -4.77 0.38
N ARG A 87 13.72 -4.13 -0.27
CA ARG A 87 13.80 -2.71 -0.68
C ARG A 87 13.90 -1.73 0.49
N MET A 88 13.44 -2.12 1.69
CA MET A 88 13.61 -1.32 2.89
C MET A 88 15.06 -1.35 3.37
N GLU A 89 15.76 -2.46 3.16
CA GLU A 89 17.16 -2.66 3.57
C GLU A 89 18.16 -2.04 2.58
N ASP A 90 17.81 -2.01 1.29
CA ASP A 90 18.66 -1.48 0.20
C ASP A 90 18.70 0.07 0.12
N ARG A 91 18.09 0.80 1.07
CA ARG A 91 18.19 2.27 1.11
C ARG A 91 19.42 2.69 1.95
N PRO A 92 20.41 3.42 1.36
CA PRO A 92 21.54 3.98 2.09
C PRO A 92 21.14 5.12 3.05
#